data_AF-A0A842QZT7-F1
#
_entry.id   AF-A0A842QZT7-F1
#
_cell.length_a   1.000
_cell.length_b   1.000
_cell.length_c   1.000
_cell.angle_alpha   90.00
_cell.angle_beta   90.00
_cell.angle_gamma   90.00
#
_symmetry.space_group_name_H-M   'P 1'
#
loop_
_entity.id
_entity.type
_entity.pdbx_description
1 polymer ?
#
loop_
_entity_poly.entity_id
_entity_poly.type
_entity_poly.pdbx_seq_one_letter_code
_entity_poly.pdbx_strand_id
1 'polypeptide(L)' 'MLNSEKVAAETGKDSTTPPEETMINVKAILECNNCGYKKVFKNKFKRDDMEMLVVSAKVMAWSVCECGELIEFSLEFDI' A
#
# COMPACT_ATOMS: atom_id res chain seq x y z
N MET A 1 -4.48 44.77 35.13
CA MET A 1 -3.82 43.51 35.50
C MET A 1 -4.50 42.43 34.66
N LEU A 2 -4.14 42.28 33.38
CA LEU A 2 -3.11 41.37 32.83
C LEU A 2 -3.32 39.89 33.20
N ASN A 3 -3.19 39.06 32.15
CA ASN A 3 -3.26 37.59 32.03
C ASN A 3 -4.62 37.15 31.44
N SER A 4 -4.80 36.94 30.12
CA SER A 4 -3.92 36.44 29.05
C SER A 4 -3.32 35.07 29.34
N GLU A 5 -4.12 34.01 29.28
CA GLU A 5 -3.60 32.67 29.01
C GLU A 5 -4.40 32.02 27.87
N LYS A 6 -3.67 31.82 26.77
CA LYS A 6 -4.05 31.13 25.55
C LYS A 6 -4.48 29.69 25.87
N VAL A 7 -5.66 29.29 25.43
CA VAL A 7 -5.95 27.88 25.17
C VAL A 7 -5.56 27.62 23.72
N ALA A 8 -4.28 27.29 23.51
CA ALA A 8 -3.80 26.78 22.23
C ALA A 8 -4.13 25.29 22.17
N ALA A 9 -4.98 24.93 21.22
CA ALA A 9 -5.23 23.55 20.84
C ALA A 9 -3.94 22.94 20.28
N GLU A 10 -3.34 22.01 21.00
CA GLU A 10 -2.30 21.14 20.47
C GLU A 10 -2.96 19.82 20.07
N THR A 11 -3.28 19.72 18.77
CA THR A 11 -3.59 18.46 18.10
C THR A 11 -2.38 17.53 18.23
N GLY A 12 -2.45 16.62 19.20
CA GLY A 12 -1.53 15.50 19.34
C GLY A 12 -1.63 14.57 18.14
N LYS A 13 -0.60 14.61 17.31
CA LYS A 13 -0.34 13.70 16.20
C LYS A 13 0.17 12.39 16.82
N ASP A 14 -0.73 11.45 17.14
CA ASP A 14 -0.33 10.12 17.60
C ASP A 14 0.28 9.33 16.43
N SER A 15 1.60 9.37 16.34
CA SER A 15 2.39 8.59 15.39
C SER A 15 2.72 7.22 15.99
N THR A 16 1.71 6.39 16.21
CA THR A 16 1.91 4.98 16.54
C THR A 16 2.17 4.20 15.24
N THR A 17 3.40 4.32 14.73
CA THR A 17 3.90 3.38 13.73
C THR A 17 3.80 1.98 14.35
N PRO A 18 3.11 1.02 13.72
CA PRO A 18 2.98 -0.34 14.25
C PRO A 18 4.37 -0.97 14.45
N PRO A 19 4.55 -1.86 15.44
CA PRO A 19 5.80 -2.57 15.64
C PRO A 19 6.24 -3.25 14.34
N GLU A 20 7.53 -3.19 14.00
CA GLU A 20 8.02 -3.73 12.71
C GLU A 20 7.68 -5.21 12.52
N GLU A 21 7.59 -6.00 13.60
CA GLU A 21 7.19 -7.41 13.61
C GLU A 21 5.76 -7.66 13.11
N THR A 22 4.92 -6.63 13.08
CA THR A 22 3.54 -6.70 12.58
C THR A 22 3.40 -6.24 11.13
N MET A 23 4.50 -5.81 10.51
CA MET A 23 4.55 -5.34 9.14
C MET A 23 5.04 -6.44 8.19
N ILE A 24 4.47 -6.49 7.00
CA ILE A 24 4.84 -7.41 5.93
C ILE A 24 5.31 -6.58 4.75
N ASN A 25 6.50 -6.88 4.24
CA ASN A 25 6.99 -6.27 3.02
C ASN A 25 6.35 -6.99 1.84
N VAL A 26 5.71 -6.23 0.95
CA VAL A 26 5.00 -6.75 -0.20
C VAL A 26 5.52 -6.05 -1.45
N LYS A 27 5.92 -6.85 -2.44
CA LYS A 27 6.25 -6.37 -3.78
C LYS A 27 5.17 -6.81 -4.75
N ALA A 28 4.46 -5.84 -5.31
CA ALA A 28 3.44 -6.04 -6.33
C ALA A 28 4.04 -5.79 -7.71
N ILE A 29 3.87 -6.76 -8.61
CA ILE A 29 4.44 -6.75 -9.96
C ILE A 29 3.29 -6.80 -10.96
N LEU A 30 3.21 -5.80 -11.83
CA LEU A 30 2.33 -5.77 -13.00
C LEU A 30 3.19 -5.98 -14.23
N GLU A 31 2.88 -6.98 -15.05
CA GLU A 31 3.65 -7.33 -16.23
C GLU A 31 2.72 -7.60 -17.43
N CYS A 32 3.10 -7.12 -18.62
CA CYS A 32 2.42 -7.44 -19.86
C CYS A 32 3.31 -8.32 -20.73
N ASN A 33 2.83 -9.52 -21.03
CA ASN A 33 3.57 -10.54 -21.78
C ASN A 33 3.70 -10.24 -23.29
N ASN A 34 3.02 -9.19 -23.80
CA ASN A 34 3.04 -8.83 -25.21
C ASN A 34 3.96 -7.65 -25.54
N CYS A 35 3.87 -6.54 -24.78
CA CYS A 35 4.64 -5.32 -25.08
C CYS A 35 5.83 -5.09 -24.13
N GLY A 36 6.05 -5.97 -23.15
CA GLY A 36 7.15 -5.85 -22.19
C GLY A 36 6.93 -4.79 -21.11
N TYR A 37 5.72 -4.24 -20.97
CA TYR A 37 5.37 -3.37 -19.85
C TYR A 37 5.62 -4.10 -18.53
N LYS A 38 6.36 -3.46 -17.61
CA LYS A 38 6.60 -3.98 -16.27
C LYS A 38 6.61 -2.85 -15.27
N LYS A 39 5.83 -2.98 -14.19
CA LYS A 39 5.81 -2.03 -13.09
C LYS A 39 5.86 -2.75 -11.75
N VAL A 40 6.71 -2.25 -10.87
CA VAL A 40 6.96 -2.85 -9.55
C VAL A 40 6.65 -1.82 -8.48
N PHE A 41 5.83 -2.21 -7.52
CA PHE A 41 5.52 -1.43 -6.32
C PHE A 41 6.04 -2.18 -5.11
N LYS A 42 6.68 -1.47 -4.19
CA LYS A 42 7.14 -2.02 -2.92
C LYS A 42 6.41 -1.28 -1.81
N ASN A 43 5.60 -2.00 -1.05
CA ASN A 43 4.80 -1.47 0.04
C ASN A 43 5.02 -2.29 1.30
N LYS A 44 4.71 -1.68 2.45
CA LYS A 44 4.61 -2.41 3.72
C LYS A 44 3.17 -2.36 4.20
N PHE A 45 2.61 -3.50 4.55
CA PHE A 45 1.25 -3.60 5.07
C PHE A 45 1.29 -4.13 6.50
N LYS A 46 0.37 -3.67 7.35
CA LYS A 46 0.11 -4.40 8.59
C LYS A 46 -0.46 -5.76 8.22
N ARG A 47 -0.13 -6.79 9.02
CA ARG A 47 -0.69 -8.13 8.82
C ARG A 47 -2.22 -8.12 8.76
N ASP A 48 -2.87 -7.26 9.54
CA ASP A 48 -4.33 -7.16 9.59
C ASP A 48 -4.94 -6.53 8.32
N ASP A 49 -4.16 -5.75 7.56
CA ASP A 49 -4.60 -5.11 6.31
C ASP A 49 -4.44 -6.02 5.08
N MET A 50 -3.89 -7.23 5.27
CA MET A 50 -3.59 -8.16 4.18
C MET A 50 -4.83 -8.64 3.44
N GLU A 51 -5.97 -8.76 4.11
CA GLU A 51 -7.22 -9.16 3.46
C GLU A 51 -7.64 -8.16 2.38
N MET A 52 -7.54 -6.86 2.70
CA MET A 52 -7.85 -5.78 1.77
C MET A 52 -6.88 -5.72 0.59
N LEU A 53 -5.61 -6.06 0.80
CA LEU A 53 -4.64 -6.27 -0.29
C LEU A 53 -5.07 -7.40 -1.23
N VAL A 54 -5.49 -8.55 -0.70
CA VAL A 54 -5.94 -9.71 -1.51
C VAL A 54 -7.18 -9.38 -2.33
N VAL A 55 -8.13 -8.64 -1.76
CA VAL A 55 -9.32 -8.19 -2.50
C VAL A 55 -8.92 -7.25 -3.64
N SER A 56 -8.04 -6.28 -3.36
CA SER A 56 -7.53 -5.34 -4.36
C SER A 56 -6.78 -6.05 -5.49
N ALA A 57 -5.97 -7.05 -5.15
CA ALA A 57 -5.25 -7.90 -6.10
C ALA A 57 -6.19 -8.60 -7.10
N LYS A 58 -7.32 -9.13 -6.62
CA LYS A 58 -8.31 -9.78 -7.49
C LYS A 58 -8.92 -8.81 -8.51
N VAL A 59 -9.12 -7.54 -8.13
CA VAL A 59 -9.61 -6.52 -9.07
C VAL A 59 -8.55 -6.20 -10.12
N MET A 60 -7.28 -6.09 -9.71
CA MET A 60 -6.16 -5.81 -10.61
C MET A 60 -5.93 -6.93 -11.64
N ALA A 61 -6.33 -8.18 -11.35
CA ALA A 61 -6.24 -9.28 -12.31
C ALA A 61 -7.10 -9.09 -13.57
N TRP A 62 -8.06 -8.15 -13.55
CA TRP A 62 -8.88 -7.80 -14.71
C TRP A 62 -8.38 -6.56 -15.44
N SER A 63 -7.21 -6.04 -15.05
CA SER A 63 -6.61 -4.88 -15.72
C SER A 63 -6.03 -5.26 -17.08
N VAL A 64 -6.19 -4.35 -18.04
CA VAL A 64 -5.76 -4.53 -19.43
C VAL A 64 -4.67 -3.51 -19.72
N CYS A 65 -3.62 -3.97 -20.39
CA CYS A 65 -2.54 -3.14 -20.88
C CYS A 65 -3.02 -2.28 -22.06
N GLU A 66 -2.36 -1.16 -22.36
CA GLU A 66 -2.69 -0.32 -23.53
C GLU A 66 -2.64 -1.10 -24.86
N CYS A 67 -1.84 -2.17 -24.93
CA CYS A 67 -1.79 -3.06 -26.09
C CYS A 67 -2.99 -4.02 -26.23
N GLY A 68 -3.94 -4.00 -25.29
CA GLY A 68 -5.15 -4.83 -25.30
C GLY A 68 -5.03 -6.17 -24.57
N GLU A 69 -3.83 -6.57 -24.16
CA GLU A 69 -3.60 -7.82 -23.42
C GLU A 69 -3.85 -7.66 -21.92
N LEU A 70 -4.22 -8.77 -21.26
CA LEU A 70 -4.39 -8.80 -19.81
C LEU A 70 -3.04 -8.60 -19.11
N ILE A 71 -3.04 -7.78 -18.06
CA ILE A 71 -1.87 -7.60 -17.22
C ILE A 71 -1.77 -8.77 -16.24
N GLU A 72 -0.60 -9.40 -16.22
CA GLU A 72 -0.24 -10.36 -15.20
C GLU A 72 0.10 -9.63 -13.90
N PHE A 73 -0.59 -9.99 -12.82
CA PHE A 73 -0.37 -9.43 -11.50
C PHE A 73 0.16 -10.48 -10.53
N SER A 74 1.32 -10.21 -9.95
CA SER A 74 2.00 -11.08 -9.01
C SER A 74 2.36 -10.35 -7.71
N LEU A 75 2.26 -11.06 -6.58
CA LEU A 75 2.65 -10.57 -5.27
C LEU A 75 3.81 -11.42 -4.73
N GLU A 76 4.90 -10.75 -4.34
CA GLU A 76 5.98 -11.34 -3.57
C GLU A 76 5.89 -10.82 -2.13
N PHE A 77 5.96 -11.73 -1.17
CA PHE A 77 5.93 -11.43 0.26
C PHE A 77 7.29 -11.75 0.86
N ASP A 78 7.85 -10.79 1.59
CA ASP A 78 9.09 -10.97 2.35
C ASP A 78 8.73 -10.83 3.84
N ILE A 79 8.73 -11.99 4.52
CA ILE A 79 8.18 -12.23 5.86
C ILE A 79 9.32 -12.60 6.82
#